data_AF-A0A2D9X0H8-F1
#
_entry.id   AF-A0A2D9X0H8-F1
#
_cell.length_a   1.000
_cell.length_b   1.000
_cell.length_c   1.000
_cell.angle_alpha   90.00
_cell.angle_beta   90.00
_cell.angle_gamma   90.00
#
_symmetry.space_group_name_H-M   'P 1'
#
loop_
_entity.id
_entity.type
_entity.pdbx_description
1 polymer ?
#
loop_
_entity_poly.entity_id
_entity_poly.type
_entity_poly.pdbx_seq_one_letter_code
_entity_poly.pdbx_strand_id
1 'polypeptide(L)' 'MNIDPYIAEFIGTLILLLLGEGVVANVNLKKTIAEGQTPWVLITSAWGFSVFVAVFITSQFSGAHLNPAV' A
#
# COMPACT_ATOMS: atom_id res chain seq x y z
N MET A 1 9.02 -8.73 21.11
CA MET A 1 7.74 -8.02 21.32
C MET A 1 6.68 -8.84 20.61
N ASN A 2 5.70 -9.41 21.32
CA ASN A 2 4.64 -10.17 20.67
C ASN A 2 3.57 -9.17 20.20
N ILE A 3 3.64 -8.77 18.94
CA ILE A 3 2.57 -8.05 18.25
C ILE A 3 1.56 -9.09 17.77
N ASP A 4 0.28 -8.84 17.98
CA ASP A 4 -0.79 -9.72 17.49
C ASP A 4 -0.81 -9.72 15.95
N PRO A 5 -0.86 -10.90 15.28
CA PRO A 5 -0.93 -10.98 13.82
C PRO A 5 -2.04 -10.14 13.20
N TYR A 6 -3.19 -10.01 13.86
CA TYR A 6 -4.29 -9.16 13.39
C TYR A 6 -3.89 -7.68 13.32
N ILE A 7 -3.17 -7.19 14.33
CA ILE A 7 -2.70 -5.79 14.35
C ILE A 7 -1.64 -5.57 13.28
N ALA A 8 -0.75 -6.55 13.06
CA ALA A 8 0.23 -6.49 11.99
C ALA A 8 -0.45 -6.46 10.61
N GLU A 9 -1.41 -7.35 10.33
CA GLU A 9 -2.19 -7.35 9.08
C GLU A 9 -2.95 -6.04 8.89
N PHE A 10 -3.60 -5.52 9.94
CA PHE A 10 -4.30 -4.24 9.89
C PHE A 10 -3.36 -3.08 9.52
N ILE A 11 -2.22 -2.97 10.19
CA ILE A 11 -1.23 -1.91 9.90
C ILE A 11 -0.66 -2.08 8.49
N GLY A 12 -0.35 -3.31 8.08
CA GLY A 12 0.17 -3.58 6.74
C GLY A 12 -0.81 -3.21 5.64
N THR A 13 -2.08 -3.63 5.76
CA THR A 13 -3.13 -3.26 4.80
C THR A 13 -3.42 -1.77 4.83
N LEU A 14 -3.37 -1.12 5.99
CA LEU A 14 -3.48 0.34 6.10
C LEU A 14 -2.39 1.06 5.30
N ILE A 15 -1.13 0.62 5.42
CA ILE A 15 0.00 1.21 4.68
C ILE A 15 -0.13 0.93 3.18
N LEU A 16 -0.51 -0.29 2.80
CA LEU A 16 -0.77 -0.66 1.41
C LEU A 16 -1.82 0.26 0.78
N LEU A 17 -2.96 0.45 1.44
CA LEU A 17 -4.04 1.31 0.93
C LEU A 17 -3.66 2.78 0.96
N LEU A 18 -3.01 3.26 2.03
CA LEU A 18 -2.61 4.67 2.12
C LEU A 18 -1.69 5.07 0.96
N LEU A 19 -0.72 4.23 0.62
CA LEU A 19 0.24 4.50 -0.45
C LEU A 19 -0.35 4.20 -1.84
N GLY A 20 -1.05 3.06 -1.99
CA GLY A 20 -1.68 2.63 -3.24
C GLY A 20 -2.82 3.53 -3.68
N GLU A 21 -3.78 3.83 -2.80
CA GLU A 21 -4.85 4.78 -3.09
C GLU A 21 -4.31 6.23 -3.12
N GLY A 22 -3.23 6.51 -2.38
CA GLY A 22 -2.55 7.81 -2.42
C GLY A 22 -2.06 8.19 -3.81
N VAL A 23 -1.46 7.25 -4.56
CA VAL A 23 -1.05 7.53 -5.95
C VAL A 23 -2.25 7.68 -6.88
N VAL A 24 -3.33 6.91 -6.67
CA VAL A 24 -4.56 7.00 -7.46
C VAL A 24 -5.20 8.38 -7.25
N ALA A 25 -5.25 8.85 -6.01
CA ALA A 25 -5.72 10.18 -5.66
C ALA A 25 -4.81 11.27 -6.25
N ASN A 26 -3.48 11.11 -6.17
CA ASN A 26 -2.53 12.06 -6.75
C ASN A 26 -2.66 12.22 -8.27
N VAL A 27 -3.11 11.18 -8.99
CA VAL A 27 -3.32 11.25 -10.45
C VAL A 27 -4.69 11.80 -10.82
N ASN A 28 -5.74 11.45 -10.08
CA ASN A 28 -7.13 11.69 -10.48
C ASN A 28 -7.79 12.90 -9.81
N LEU A 29 -7.29 13.36 -8.66
CA LEU A 29 -7.83 14.55 -8.00
C LEU A 29 -7.28 15.82 -8.62
N LYS A 30 -8.07 16.90 -8.53
CA LYS A 30 -7.64 18.22 -8.98
C LYS A 30 -6.65 18.83 -8.00
N LYS A 31 -5.74 19.65 -8.51
CA LYS A 31 -4.73 20.40 -7.76
C LYS A 31 -3.71 19.52 -7.03
N THR A 32 -3.46 18.32 -7.55
CA THR A 32 -2.36 17.45 -7.13
C THR A 32 -1.20 17.56 -8.11
N ILE A 33 -0.01 17.11 -7.70
CA ILE A 33 1.20 17.25 -8.54
C ILE A 33 1.12 16.38 -9.79
N ALA A 34 0.48 15.21 -9.70
CA ALA A 34 0.35 14.27 -10.81
C ALA A 34 -1.01 14.33 -11.52
N GLU A 35 -1.79 15.40 -11.34
CA GLU A 35 -3.10 15.57 -12.00
C GLU A 35 -2.95 15.37 -13.53
N GLY A 36 -3.71 14.42 -14.08
CA GLY A 36 -3.74 14.14 -15.52
C GLY A 36 -2.50 13.43 -16.09
N GLN A 37 -1.57 12.97 -15.24
CA GLN A 37 -0.41 12.19 -15.69
C GLN A 37 -0.80 10.78 -16.15
N THR A 38 0.00 10.20 -17.05
CA THR A 38 -0.23 8.86 -17.58
C THR A 38 -0.15 7.80 -16.45
N PRO A 39 -1.24 7.06 -16.17
CA PRO A 39 -1.34 6.22 -14.97
C PRO A 39 -0.48 4.96 -15.03
N TRP A 40 -0.18 4.46 -16.24
CA TRP A 40 0.28 3.08 -16.41
C TRP A 40 1.54 2.76 -15.61
N VAL A 41 2.63 3.53 -15.79
CA VAL A 41 3.87 3.28 -15.05
C VAL A 41 3.79 3.82 -13.61
N LEU A 42 3.22 5.01 -13.42
CA LEU A 42 3.19 5.68 -12.12
C LEU A 42 2.38 4.91 -11.08
N ILE A 43 1.12 4.55 -11.41
CA ILE A 43 0.22 3.86 -10.48
C ILE A 43 0.72 2.43 -10.22
N THR A 44 1.07 1.67 -11.27
CA THR A 44 1.51 0.27 -11.09
C THR A 44 2.80 0.16 -10.28
N SER A 45 3.77 1.05 -10.52
CA SER A 45 5.02 1.06 -9.74
C SER A 45 4.75 1.42 -8.29
N ALA A 46 3.93 2.44 -8.03
CA ALA A 46 3.58 2.85 -6.68
C ALA A 46 2.83 1.76 -5.91
N TRP A 47 1.89 1.03 -6.54
CA TRP A 47 1.25 -0.13 -5.92
C TRP A 47 2.26 -1.25 -5.61
N GLY A 48 3.19 -1.54 -6.52
CA GLY A 48 4.26 -2.52 -6.27
C GLY A 48 5.14 -2.15 -5.08
N PHE A 49 5.56 -0.88 -4.99
CA PHE A 49 6.33 -0.39 -3.83
C PHE A 49 5.49 -0.36 -2.54
N SER A 50 4.19 -0.09 -2.63
CA SER A 50 3.28 -0.12 -1.47
C SER A 50 3.21 -1.50 -0.85
N VAL A 51 3.08 -2.54 -1.69
CA VAL A 51 3.14 -3.95 -1.25
C VAL A 51 4.51 -4.25 -0.63
N PHE A 52 5.61 -3.86 -1.29
CA PHE A 52 6.96 -4.07 -0.77
C PHE A 52 7.13 -3.49 0.64
N VAL A 53 6.74 -2.23 0.85
CA VAL A 53 6.85 -1.56 2.17
C VAL A 53 5.98 -2.27 3.20
N ALA A 54 4.73 -2.58 2.87
CA ALA A 54 3.81 -3.22 3.80
C ALA A 54 4.31 -4.62 4.22
N VAL A 55 4.81 -5.43 3.27
CA VAL A 55 5.41 -6.74 3.56
C VAL A 55 6.68 -6.60 4.40
N PHE A 56 7.55 -5.65 4.06
CA PHE A 56 8.80 -5.42 4.78
C PHE A 56 8.58 -5.15 6.28
N ILE A 57 7.58 -4.32 6.61
CA ILE A 57 7.33 -3.95 8.01
C ILE A 57 6.49 -4.98 8.80
N THR A 58 5.69 -5.83 8.13
CA THR A 58 4.74 -6.73 8.81
C THR A 58 5.09 -8.22 8.77
N SER A 59 5.95 -8.65 7.85
CA SER A 59 6.26 -10.07 7.61
C SER A 59 6.67 -10.85 8.85
N GLN A 60 7.53 -10.27 9.69
CA GLN A 60 8.01 -10.92 10.93
C GLN A 60 6.93 -11.10 12.01
N PHE A 61 5.75 -10.48 11.85
CA PHE A 61 4.69 -10.45 12.85
C PHE A 61 3.43 -11.24 12.45
N SER A 62 3.10 -11.31 11.16
CA SER A 62 1.88 -12.00 10.68
C SER A 62 2.06 -12.92 9.47
N GLY A 63 3.24 -12.93 8.84
CA GLY A 63 3.41 -13.53 7.51
C GLY A 63 3.05 -12.60 6.35
N ALA A 64 2.49 -11.42 6.63
CA ALA A 64 2.16 -10.37 5.68
C ALA A 64 1.28 -10.83 4.51
N HIS A 65 0.10 -11.37 4.81
CA HIS A 65 -0.87 -11.74 3.76
C HIS A 65 -1.42 -10.50 3.06
N LEU A 66 -1.83 -9.50 3.86
CA LEU A 66 -2.31 -8.18 3.47
C LEU A 66 -3.52 -8.19 2.52
N ASN A 67 -4.07 -9.37 2.25
CA ASN A 67 -5.12 -9.65 1.29
C ASN A 67 -5.92 -10.86 1.81
N PRO A 68 -7.25 -10.74 2.00
CA PRO A 68 -8.09 -11.86 2.44
C PRO A 68 -8.10 -13.08 1.51
N ALA A 69 -7.69 -12.93 0.25
CA ALA A 69 -7.64 -14.01 -0.72
C ALA A 69 -6.41 -14.92 -0.58
N VAL A 70 -5.39 -14.48 0.19
CA VAL A 70 -4.13 -15.19 0.41
C VAL A 70 -4.11 -15.84 1.78
#